data_AF-R9LWE9-F1
#
_entry.id   AF-R9LWE9-F1
#
_cell.length_a   1.000
_cell.length_b   1.000
_cell.length_c   1.000
_cell.angle_alpha   90.00
_cell.angle_beta   90.00
_cell.angle_gamma   90.00
#
_symmetry.space_group_name_H-M   'P 1'
#
loop_
_entity.id
_entity.type
_entity.pdbx_description
1 polymer ?
#
loop_
_entity_poly.entity_id
_entity_poly.type
_entity_poly.pdbx_seq_one_letter_code
_entity_poly.pdbx_strand_id
1 'polypeptide(L)'
;MKSEFIEIESMLKSYPRSLIVMNRFKYSNICPHLKTEYYYHQHIIEKVESWLDIMNQPEAELIQYRCFDHKSLDFTAIQLNYASHSTICHKYYNLLSRIYKYEKSTIYH
;
A
#
# COMPACT_ATOMS: atom_id res chain seq x y z
N MET A 1 -3.70 6.14 16.33
CA MET A 1 -4.03 5.41 15.08
C MET A 1 -4.26 3.95 15.45
N LYS A 2 -5.30 3.29 14.94
CA LYS A 2 -5.57 1.87 15.24
C LYS A 2 -4.39 1.00 14.75
N SER A 3 -4.04 -0.07 15.48
CA SER A 3 -2.86 -0.88 15.14
C SER A 3 -2.96 -1.52 13.76
N GLU A 4 -4.17 -1.87 13.34
CA GLU A 4 -4.40 -2.51 12.04
C GLU A 4 -4.15 -1.56 10.86
N PHE A 5 -4.31 -0.25 11.06
CA PHE A 5 -3.98 0.74 10.04
C PHE A 5 -2.46 0.91 9.89
N ILE A 6 -1.69 0.62 10.94
CA ILE A 6 -0.22 0.64 10.89
C ILE A 6 0.29 -0.48 9.99
N GLU A 7 -0.31 -1.67 10.08
CA GLU A 7 0.07 -2.82 9.25
C GLU A 7 -0.24 -2.56 7.77
N ILE A 8 -1.46 -2.14 7.44
CA ILE A 8 -1.84 -1.77 6.07
C ILE A 8 -0.91 -0.68 5.52
N GLU A 9 -0.67 0.39 6.29
CA GLU A 9 0.23 1.47 5.85
C GLU A 9 1.67 0.95 5.65
N SER A 10 2.13 0.02 6.47
CA SER A 10 3.48 -0.57 6.35
C SER A 10 3.61 -1.44 5.11
N MET A 11 2.59 -2.23 4.78
CA MET A 11 2.56 -3.03 3.55
C MET A 11 2.53 -2.13 2.31
N LEU A 12 1.68 -1.09 2.31
CA LEU A 12 1.65 -0.08 1.24
C LEU A 12 3.01 0.58 1.04
N LYS A 13 3.69 0.98 2.13
CA LYS A 13 5.04 1.57 2.07
C LYS A 13 6.12 0.58 1.61
N SER A 14 5.90 -0.72 1.79
CA SER A 14 6.85 -1.76 1.39
C SER A 14 6.65 -2.22 -0.06
N TYR A 15 5.54 -1.84 -0.69
CA TYR A 15 5.17 -2.26 -2.04
C TYR A 15 6.21 -1.91 -3.11
N PRO A 16 6.72 -0.66 -3.24
CA PRO A 16 7.69 -0.34 -4.28
C PRO A 16 8.98 -1.16 -4.15
N ARG A 17 9.46 -1.34 -2.91
CA ARG A 17 10.63 -2.20 -2.65
C ARG A 17 10.35 -3.65 -3.02
N SER A 18 9.15 -4.15 -2.72
CA SER A 18 8.76 -5.53 -3.04
C SER A 18 8.72 -5.77 -4.54
N LEU A 19 8.22 -4.83 -5.33
CA LEU A 19 8.29 -4.88 -6.80
C LEU A 19 9.75 -4.96 -7.31
N ILE A 20 10.66 -4.18 -6.73
CA ILE A 20 12.09 -4.22 -7.09
C ILE A 20 12.70 -5.57 -6.75
N VAL A 21 12.45 -6.11 -5.56
CA VAL A 21 12.98 -7.40 -5.11
C VAL A 21 12.44 -8.54 -5.98
N MET A 22 11.14 -8.56 -6.26
CA MET A 22 10.52 -9.59 -7.09
C MET A 22 11.01 -9.55 -8.54
N ASN A 23 11.25 -8.35 -9.09
CA ASN A 23 11.89 -8.24 -10.40
C ASN A 23 13.31 -8.84 -10.42
N ARG A 24 14.08 -8.75 -9.32
CA ARG A 24 15.40 -9.41 -9.22
C ARG A 24 15.30 -10.94 -9.17
N PHE A 25 14.25 -11.46 -8.55
CA PHE A 25 13.99 -12.90 -8.55
C PHE A 25 13.60 -13.43 -9.92
N LYS A 26 12.90 -12.64 -10.75
CA LYS A 26 12.51 -13.05 -12.11
C LYS A 26 13.70 -13.40 -13.02
N TYR A 27 14.86 -12.81 -12.77
CA TYR A 27 16.08 -13.01 -13.57
C TYR A 27 17.14 -13.87 -12.86
N SER A 28 16.84 -14.43 -11.69
CA SER A 28 17.76 -15.28 -10.95
C SER A 28 17.13 -16.63 -10.65
N ASN A 29 17.92 -17.71 -10.69
CA ASN A 29 17.47 -18.99 -10.17
C ASN A 29 17.23 -18.82 -8.66
N ILE A 30 15.99 -18.95 -8.21
CA ILE A 30 15.64 -18.79 -6.79
C ILE A 30 16.36 -19.87 -6.00
N CYS A 31 17.43 -19.48 -5.31
CA CYS A 31 18.09 -20.37 -4.39
C CYS A 31 17.12 -20.78 -3.27
N PRO A 32 17.13 -22.05 -2.80
CA PRO A 32 16.19 -22.52 -1.77
C PRO A 32 16.16 -21.66 -0.50
N HIS A 33 17.29 -21.04 -0.14
CA HIS A 33 17.42 -20.17 1.03
C HIS A 33 16.71 -18.81 0.89
N LEU A 34 16.34 -18.39 -0.32
CA LEU A 34 15.63 -17.13 -0.60
C LEU A 34 14.13 -17.33 -0.79
N LYS A 35 13.64 -18.57 -0.69
CA LYS A 35 12.23 -18.91 -0.93
C LYS A 35 11.27 -18.16 0.00
N THR A 36 11.67 -17.95 1.27
CA THR A 36 10.88 -17.19 2.25
C THR A 36 10.81 -15.70 1.88
N GLU A 37 11.93 -15.10 1.46
CA GLU A 37 11.97 -13.70 1.03
C GLU A 37 11.12 -13.49 -0.22
N TYR A 38 11.19 -14.42 -1.17
CA TYR A 38 10.34 -14.43 -2.36
C TYR A 38 8.85 -14.40 -2.00
N TYR A 39 8.38 -15.35 -1.19
CA TYR A 39 6.96 -15.42 -0.83
C TYR A 39 6.51 -14.22 0.00
N TYR A 40 7.38 -13.67 0.85
CA TYR A 40 7.07 -12.47 1.62
C TYR A 40 6.79 -11.27 0.69
N HIS A 41 7.66 -11.04 -0.30
CA HIS A 41 7.46 -9.94 -1.24
C HIS A 41 6.32 -10.19 -2.22
N GLN A 42 6.12 -11.43 -2.66
CA GLN A 42 4.96 -11.83 -3.46
C GLN A 42 3.66 -11.51 -2.71
N HIS A 43 3.57 -11.88 -1.43
CA HIS A 43 2.39 -11.62 -0.60
C HIS A 43 2.08 -10.12 -0.47
N ILE A 44 3.10 -9.28 -0.28
CA ILE A 44 2.91 -7.82 -0.23
C ILE A 44 2.35 -7.30 -1.56
N ILE A 45 2.90 -7.74 -2.69
CA ILE A 45 2.46 -7.29 -4.02
C ILE A 45 1.00 -7.69 -4.24
N GLU A 46 0.66 -8.96 -4.07
CA GLU A 46 -0.70 -9.48 -4.31
C GLU A 46 -1.73 -8.72 -3.45
N LYS A 47 -1.40 -8.48 -2.18
CA LYS A 47 -2.27 -7.71 -1.28
C LYS A 47 -2.46 -6.28 -1.74
N VAL A 48 -1.37 -5.57 -2.02
CA VAL A 48 -1.43 -4.16 -2.39
C VAL A 48 -2.11 -3.97 -3.75
N GLU A 49 -1.83 -4.82 -4.74
CA GLU A 49 -2.53 -4.80 -6.04
C GLU A 49 -4.03 -5.01 -5.86
N SER A 50 -4.46 -5.99 -5.04
CA SER A 50 -5.89 -6.19 -4.75
C SER A 50 -6.56 -4.99 -4.08
N TRP A 51 -5.81 -4.21 -3.30
CA TRP A 51 -6.33 -2.99 -2.69
C TRP A 51 -6.39 -1.85 -3.70
N LEU A 52 -5.43 -1.75 -4.63
CA LEU A 52 -5.46 -0.74 -5.68
C LEU A 52 -6.66 -0.95 -6.62
N ASP A 53 -7.07 -2.20 -6.88
CA ASP A 53 -8.23 -2.53 -7.70
C ASP A 53 -9.56 -1.96 -7.18
N ILE A 54 -9.68 -1.73 -5.86
CA ILE A 54 -10.88 -1.16 -5.24
C ILE A 54 -10.81 0.37 -5.06
N MET A 55 -9.70 1.00 -5.47
CA MET A 55 -9.49 2.45 -5.36
C MET A 55 -9.93 3.16 -6.63
N ASN A 56 -10.51 4.35 -6.46
CA ASN A 56 -10.62 5.27 -7.58
C ASN A 56 -9.26 5.95 -7.84
N GLN A 57 -9.13 6.61 -9.01
CA GLN A 57 -7.88 7.26 -9.39
C GLN A 57 -7.36 8.27 -8.33
N PRO A 58 -8.17 9.18 -7.75
CA PRO A 58 -7.69 10.09 -6.70
C PRO A 58 -7.17 9.38 -5.44
N GLU A 59 -7.75 8.23 -5.09
CA GLU A 59 -7.30 7.41 -3.96
C GLU A 59 -5.97 6.74 -4.27
N ALA A 60 -5.81 6.19 -5.47
CA ALA A 60 -4.55 5.61 -5.92
C ALA A 60 -3.42 6.66 -5.96
N GLU A 61 -3.69 7.87 -6.44
CA GLU A 61 -2.74 8.99 -6.43
C GLU A 61 -2.34 9.40 -5.01
N LEU A 62 -3.30 9.41 -4.07
CA LEU A 62 -3.02 9.67 -2.66
C LEU A 62 -2.07 8.62 -2.08
N ILE A 63 -2.30 7.33 -2.36
CA ILE A 63 -1.42 6.23 -1.94
C ILE A 63 -0.04 6.34 -2.60
N GLN A 64 0.03 6.66 -3.89
CA GLN A 64 1.29 6.87 -4.60
C GLN A 64 2.16 7.89 -3.86
N TYR A 65 1.63 9.11 -3.63
CA TYR A 65 2.42 10.14 -2.94
C TYR A 65 2.74 9.77 -1.49
N ARG A 66 1.73 9.31 -0.73
CA ARG A 66 1.88 9.10 0.72
C ARG A 66 2.71 7.87 1.05
N CYS A 67 2.45 6.76 0.38
CA CYS A 67 2.99 5.46 0.72
C CYS A 67 4.16 5.07 -0.18
N PHE A 68 4.04 5.24 -1.50
CA PHE A 68 5.05 4.75 -2.44
C PHE A 68 6.23 5.74 -2.56
N ASP A 69 5.93 7.03 -2.58
CA ASP A 69 6.94 8.10 -2.67
C ASP A 69 7.35 8.64 -1.29
N HIS A 70 6.78 8.08 -0.23
CA HIS A 70 7.02 8.44 1.18
C HIS A 70 6.86 9.94 1.51
N LYS A 71 5.92 10.64 0.86
CA LYS A 71 5.67 12.06 1.11
C LYS A 71 4.81 12.29 2.36
N SER A 72 4.89 13.49 2.92
CA SER A 72 4.00 13.92 4.01
C SER A 72 2.60 14.19 3.49
N LEU A 73 1.59 14.09 4.37
CA LEU A 73 0.22 14.44 4.00
C LEU A 73 0.09 15.92 3.63
N ASP A 74 0.90 16.81 4.21
CA ASP A 74 0.95 18.22 3.79
C ASP A 74 1.40 18.38 2.34
N PHE A 75 2.48 17.71 1.96
CA PHE A 75 2.94 17.71 0.58
C PHE A 75 1.88 17.16 -0.36
N THR A 76 1.30 16.01 -0.01
CA THR A 76 0.26 15.38 -0.83
C THR A 76 -1.00 16.27 -0.92
N ALA A 77 -1.37 16.99 0.13
CA ALA A 77 -2.49 17.93 0.11
C ALA A 77 -2.28 19.03 -0.94
N ILE A 78 -1.07 19.58 -0.99
CA ILE A 78 -0.69 20.61 -1.96
C ILE A 78 -0.72 20.03 -3.38
N GLN A 79 -0.13 18.84 -3.61
CA GLN A 79 -0.08 18.24 -4.94
C GLN A 79 -1.46 17.88 -5.50
N LEU A 80 -2.36 17.38 -4.64
CA LEU A 80 -3.71 16.96 -5.03
C LEU A 80 -4.76 18.08 -4.88
N ASN A 81 -4.33 19.33 -4.65
CA ASN A 81 -5.21 20.50 -4.47
C ASN A 81 -6.29 20.31 -3.39
N TYR A 82 -5.97 19.61 -2.30
CA TYR A 82 -6.85 19.54 -1.14
C TYR A 82 -6.80 20.84 -0.34
N ALA A 83 -7.98 21.36 0.02
CA ALA A 83 -8.13 22.65 0.69
C ALA A 83 -7.48 22.71 2.10
N SER A 84 -7.28 21.57 2.78
CA SER A 84 -6.67 21.55 4.11
C SER A 84 -5.99 20.23 4.45
N HIS A 85 -5.03 20.27 5.39
CA HIS A 85 -4.42 19.09 6.01
C HIS A 85 -5.47 18.15 6.61
N SER A 86 -6.49 18.71 7.27
CA SER A 86 -7.57 17.92 7.88
C SER A 86 -8.36 17.13 6.84
N THR A 87 -8.62 17.72 5.67
CA THR A 87 -9.32 17.06 4.56
C THR A 87 -8.54 15.85 4.07
N ILE A 88 -7.23 16.00 3.83
CA ILE A 88 -6.43 14.87 3.34
C ILE A 88 -6.28 13.78 4.41
N CYS A 89 -6.11 14.15 5.68
CA CYS A 89 -6.07 13.21 6.79
C CYS A 89 -7.35 12.37 6.85
N HIS A 90 -8.51 13.02 6.75
CA HIS A 90 -9.79 12.32 6.77
C HIS A 90 -9.94 11.38 5.57
N LYS A 91 -9.59 11.83 4.36
CA LYS A 91 -9.62 10.98 3.16
C LYS A 91 -8.68 9.78 3.28
N TYR A 92 -7.46 10.00 3.75
CA TYR A 92 -6.48 8.93 3.95
C TYR A 92 -6.96 7.90 4.97
N TYR A 93 -7.47 8.33 6.13
CA TYR A 93 -8.00 7.41 7.13
C TYR A 93 -9.23 6.65 6.66
N ASN A 94 -10.13 7.29 5.91
CA ASN A 94 -11.29 6.61 5.34
C ASN A 94 -10.87 5.55 4.31
N LEU A 95 -9.83 5.82 3.52
CA LEU A 95 -9.27 4.84 2.59
C LEU A 95 -8.67 3.65 3.34
N LEU A 96 -7.82 3.88 4.34
CA LEU A 96 -7.27 2.80 5.18
C LEU A 96 -8.38 1.98 5.85
N SER A 97 -9.45 2.63 6.31
CA SER A 97 -10.61 1.95 6.87
C SER A 97 -11.37 1.11 5.84
N ARG A 98 -11.42 1.51 4.57
CA ARG A 98 -12.05 0.74 3.50
C ARG A 98 -11.22 -0.49 3.15
N ILE A 99 -9.90 -0.33 3.02
CA ILE A 99 -8.96 -1.45 2.81
C ILE A 99 -9.12 -2.48 3.94
N TYR A 100 -9.12 -2.03 5.19
CA TYR A 100 -9.31 -2.91 6.34
C TYR A 100 -10.62 -3.70 6.30
N LYS A 101 -11.72 -3.06 5.91
CA LYS A 101 -13.02 -3.73 5.77
C LYS A 101 -12.99 -4.76 4.64
N TYR A 102 -12.39 -4.41 3.51
CA TYR A 102 -12.20 -5.29 2.37
C TYR A 102 -11.40 -6.54 2.75
N GLU A 103 -10.26 -6.37 3.44
CA GLU A 103 -9.46 -7.50 3.92
C GLU A 103 -10.24 -8.44 4.83
N LYS A 104 -11.01 -7.88 5.77
CA LYS A 104 -11.85 -8.69 6.64
C LYS A 104 -12.90 -9.47 5.86
N SER A 105 -13.57 -8.84 4.89
CA SER A 105 -14.54 -9.56 4.06
C SER A 105 -13.93 -10.69 3.23
N THR A 106 -12.68 -10.55 2.77
CA THR A 106 -11.99 -11.60 1.99
C THR A 106 -11.50 -12.78 2.82
N ILE A 107 -11.40 -12.66 4.15
CA ILE A 107 -10.94 -13.76 5.04
C ILE A 107 -12.10 -14.69 5.46
N TYR A 108 -13.35 -14.21 5.41
CA TYR A 108 -14.53 -14.96 5.84
C TYR A 108 -15.31 -15.62 4.68
N HIS A 109 -14.69 -15.74 3.50
CA HIS A 109 -15.20 -16.47 2.35
C HIS A 109 -14.14 -17.49 1.89
#